data_AF-A0A7W9IAI1-F1
#
_entry.id   AF-A0A7W9IAI1-F1
#
_cell.length_a   1.000
_cell.length_b   1.000
_cell.length_c   1.000
_cell.angle_alpha   90.00
_cell.angle_beta   90.00
_cell.angle_gamma   90.00
#
_symmetry.space_group_name_H-M   'P 1'
#
loop_
_entity.id
_entity.type
_entity.pdbx_description
1 polymer ?
#
loop_
_entity_poly.entity_id
_entity_poly.type
_entity_poly.pdbx_seq_one_letter_code
_entity_poly.pdbx_strand_id
1 'polypeptide(L)'
;MGFSDPVRSRFGYANQSGEMSFMDGLGGTELPDLSLNGRKGHYRIRLHLAWFPWKGEEYGTQRLLIMAYPGLGDKVVTYRRPPKRR
;
A
#
# COMPACT_ATOMS: atom_id res chain seq x y z
N MET A 1 1.15 -8.87 -24.96
CA MET A 1 0.28 -8.75 -23.77
C MET A 1 0.71 -7.52 -22.98
N GLY A 2 -0.22 -6.64 -22.65
CA GLY A 2 0.08 -5.37 -21.99
C GLY A 2 0.34 -5.56 -20.51
N PHE A 3 1.50 -5.10 -20.03
CA PHE A 3 1.80 -5.02 -18.61
C PHE A 3 0.77 -4.12 -17.92
N SER A 4 0.09 -4.65 -16.91
CA SER A 4 -0.83 -3.88 -16.08
C SER A 4 -0.05 -2.80 -15.34
N ASP A 5 -0.48 -1.54 -15.48
CA ASP A 5 0.16 -0.43 -14.78
C ASP A 5 0.18 -0.68 -13.26
N PRO A 6 1.27 -0.31 -12.57
CA PRO A 6 1.36 -0.48 -11.13
C PRO A 6 0.25 0.31 -10.44
N VAL A 7 -0.52 -0.36 -9.58
CA VAL A 7 -1.56 0.29 -8.78
C VAL A 7 -0.87 1.06 -7.66
N ARG A 8 -1.14 2.36 -7.60
CA ARG A 8 -0.63 3.25 -6.56
C ARG A 8 -1.81 3.89 -5.84
N SER A 9 -1.95 3.59 -4.55
CA SER A 9 -3.04 4.09 -3.74
C SER A 9 -2.52 4.80 -2.51
N ARG A 10 -3.26 5.80 -2.02
CA ARG A 10 -2.92 6.57 -0.83
C ARG A 10 -4.15 6.76 0.05
N PHE A 11 -4.03 6.50 1.34
CA PHE A 11 -5.13 6.57 2.30
C PHE A 11 -4.69 7.28 3.60
N GLY A 12 -5.65 7.90 4.29
CA GLY A 12 -5.46 8.38 5.65
C GLY A 12 -5.85 7.30 6.65
N TYR A 13 -5.12 7.20 7.76
CA TYR A 13 -5.40 6.24 8.82
C TYR A 13 -5.13 6.87 10.19
N ALA A 14 -6.08 6.78 11.10
CA ALA A 14 -5.94 7.27 12.47
C ALA A 14 -5.53 6.11 13.38
N ASN A 15 -4.27 6.10 13.83
CA ASN A 15 -3.78 5.09 14.75
C ASN A 15 -4.01 5.54 16.20
N GLN A 16 -4.88 4.84 16.92
CA GLN A 16 -5.19 5.14 18.33
C GLN A 16 -4.41 4.25 19.32
N SER A 17 -4.05 3.03 18.90
CA SER A 17 -3.34 2.06 19.75
C SER A 17 -1.86 2.40 19.90
N GLY A 18 -1.26 2.97 18.85
CA GLY A 18 0.19 3.08 18.72
C GLY A 18 0.79 1.89 17.97
N GLU A 19 -0.03 0.96 17.49
CA GLU A 19 0.39 -0.22 16.72
C GLU A 19 -0.31 -0.21 15.36
N MET A 20 0.38 -0.66 14.32
CA MET A 20 -0.13 -0.74 12.96
C MET A 20 0.49 -1.95 12.24
N SER A 21 -0.02 -3.14 12.55
CA SER A 21 0.31 -4.37 11.83
C SER A 21 -0.64 -4.62 10.67
N PHE A 22 -0.16 -5.36 9.67
CA PHE A 22 -0.96 -5.84 8.54
C PHE A 22 -0.88 -7.36 8.49
N MET A 23 -1.92 -8.01 7.99
CA MET A 23 -1.95 -9.46 7.85
C MET A 23 -2.17 -9.81 6.38
N ASP A 24 -1.41 -10.78 5.88
CA ASP A 24 -1.81 -11.52 4.69
C ASP A 24 -2.93 -12.50 5.08
N GLY A 25 -4.19 -12.12 4.80
CA GLY A 25 -5.36 -12.91 5.17
C GLY A 25 -5.46 -14.28 4.48
N LEU A 26 -4.65 -14.56 3.45
CA LEU A 26 -4.62 -15.85 2.78
C LEU A 26 -3.44 -16.71 3.21
N GLY A 27 -2.26 -16.11 3.40
CA GLY A 27 -1.05 -16.79 3.84
C GLY A 27 -0.85 -16.86 5.36
N GLY A 28 -1.68 -16.16 6.13
CA GLY A 28 -1.61 -16.11 7.60
C GLY A 28 -0.35 -15.43 8.16
N THR A 29 0.45 -14.80 7.30
CA THR A 29 1.70 -14.14 7.71
C THR A 29 1.39 -12.74 8.24
N GLU A 30 1.84 -12.46 9.46
CA GLU A 30 1.84 -11.10 10.00
C GLU A 30 3.00 -10.30 9.40
N LEU A 31 2.68 -9.08 8.97
CA LEU A 31 3.64 -8.11 8.49
C LEU A 31 4.15 -7.24 9.64
N PRO A 32 5.35 -6.64 9.51
CA PRO A 32 5.91 -5.77 10.54
C PRO A 32 4.96 -4.64 10.94
N ASP A 33 5.04 -4.24 12.22
CA ASP A 33 4.40 -3.01 12.69
C ASP A 33 5.01 -1.80 11.96
N LEU A 34 4.16 -1.02 11.30
CA LEU A 34 4.54 0.20 10.59
C LEU A 34 4.33 1.47 11.43
N SER A 35 3.93 1.34 12.69
CA SER A 35 3.90 2.44 13.64
C SER A 35 5.31 3.00 13.83
N LEU A 36 5.43 4.32 13.96
CA LEU A 36 6.72 4.95 14.25
C LEU A 36 6.95 4.92 15.75
N ASN A 37 7.56 3.83 16.24
CA ASN A 37 7.90 3.65 17.65
C ASN A 37 6.70 3.89 18.60
N GLY A 38 5.55 3.26 18.32
CA GLY A 38 4.38 3.44 19.18
C GLY A 38 3.60 4.74 18.94
N ARG A 39 3.98 5.57 17.96
CA ARG A 39 3.34 6.87 17.72
C ARG A 39 1.87 6.70 17.36
N LYS A 40 1.03 7.35 18.15
CA LYS A 40 -0.40 7.56 17.88
C LYS A 40 -0.64 8.75 16.93
N GLY A 41 -1.83 8.82 16.36
CA GLY A 41 -2.29 9.90 15.51
C GLY A 41 -2.39 9.53 14.04
N HIS A 42 -2.46 10.55 13.18
CA HIS A 42 -2.72 10.34 11.76
C HIS A 42 -1.47 9.90 11.00
N TYR A 43 -1.68 8.89 10.17
CA TYR A 43 -0.74 8.36 9.21
C TYR A 43 -1.30 8.48 7.81
N ARG A 44 -0.37 8.53 6.87
CA ARG A 44 -0.64 8.38 5.47
C ARG A 44 -0.04 7.07 5.00
N ILE A 45 -0.90 6.18 4.53
CA ILE A 45 -0.50 4.88 4.00
C ILE A 45 -0.41 4.99 2.47
N ARG A 46 0.70 4.56 1.88
CA ARG A 46 0.86 4.36 0.44
C ARG A 46 0.97 2.88 0.15
N LEU A 47 0.16 2.42 -0.79
CA LEU A 47 0.17 1.06 -1.31
C LEU A 47 0.68 1.10 -2.75
N HIS A 48 1.72 0.32 -3.02
CA HIS A 48 2.24 0.12 -4.36
C HIS A 48 2.16 -1.36 -4.70
N LEU A 49 1.38 -1.66 -5.73
CA LEU A 49 1.25 -3.00 -6.29
C LEU A 49 1.86 -3.04 -7.67
N ALA A 50 2.79 -3.97 -7.89
CA ALA A 50 3.40 -4.16 -9.20
C ALA A 50 3.52 -5.64 -9.53
N TRP A 51 3.23 -5.97 -10.78
CA TRP A 51 3.42 -7.29 -11.37
C TRP A 51 4.79 -7.31 -12.05
N PHE A 52 5.66 -8.21 -11.62
CA PHE A 52 6.98 -8.36 -12.23
C PHE A 52 7.06 -9.69 -12.97
N PRO A 53 7.34 -9.70 -14.29
CA PRO A 53 7.61 -10.95 -14.97
C PRO A 53 8.83 -11.62 -14.32
N TRP A 54 8.66 -12.86 -13.85
CA TRP A 54 9.80 -13.69 -13.46
C TRP A 54 10.43 -14.23 -14.75
N LYS A 55 11.76 -14.27 -14.82
CA LYS A 55 12.53 -14.78 -15.98
C LYS A 55 11.90 -16.06 -16.58
N GLY A 56 11.22 -15.90 -17.72
CA GLY A 56 10.70 -17.00 -18.52
C GLY A 56 9.28 -17.46 -18.20
N GLU A 57 8.60 -16.90 -17.18
CA GLU A 57 7.23 -17.30 -16.82
C GLU A 57 6.18 -16.29 -17.30
N GLU A 58 5.05 -16.82 -17.77
CA GLU A 58 3.89 -16.07 -18.27
C GLU A 58 3.13 -15.35 -17.14
N TYR A 59 3.32 -15.80 -15.89
CA TYR A 59 2.71 -15.24 -14.68
C TYR A 59 3.80 -14.67 -13.76
N GLY A 60 3.78 -13.35 -13.58
CA GLY A 60 4.77 -12.64 -12.76
C GLY A 60 4.51 -12.72 -11.25
N THR A 61 5.55 -12.56 -10.44
CA THR A 61 5.40 -12.36 -8.98
C THR A 61 4.77 -11.00 -8.70
N GLN A 62 3.78 -11.00 -7.82
CA GLN A 62 3.19 -9.78 -7.28
C GLN A 62 4.09 -9.22 -6.17
N ARG A 63 4.54 -7.96 -6.31
CA ARG A 63 5.24 -7.26 -5.25
C ARG A 63 4.31 -6.22 -4.62
N LEU A 64 4.23 -6.29 -3.29
CA LEU A 64 3.51 -5.34 -2.45
C LEU A 64 4.51 -4.48 -1.68
N LEU A 65 4.40 -3.16 -1.81
CA LEU A 65 5.09 -2.21 -0.95
C LEU A 65 4.05 -1.36 -0.21
N ILE A 66 4.06 -1.49 1.12
CA ILE A 66 3.26 -0.68 2.04
C ILE A 66 4.19 0.31 2.73
N MET A 67 3.85 1.60 2.72
CA MET A 67 4.60 2.62 3.45
C MET A 67 3.65 3.42 4.32
N ALA A 68 3.99 3.60 5.59
CA ALA A 68 3.32 4.51 6.50
C ALA A 68 4.24 5.68 6.85
N TYR A 69 3.71 6.91 6.83
CA TYR A 69 4.44 8.10 7.27
C TYR A 69 3.47 9.06 7.98
N PRO A 70 3.95 9.94 8.88
CA PRO A 70 3.11 10.88 9.58
C PRO A 70 2.37 11.78 8.59
N GLY A 71 1.07 11.99 8.80
CA GLY A 71 0.25 12.89 7.98
C GLY A 71 -0.45 13.95 8.81
N LEU A 72 -0.63 15.14 8.25
CA LEU A 72 -1.51 16.19 8.79
C LEU A 72 -2.96 15.90 8.36
N GLY A 73 -3.76 15.37 9.29
CA GLY A 73 -5.22 15.29 9.21
C GLY A 73 -5.84 14.21 8.30
N ASP A 74 -7.16 14.03 8.46
CA ASP A 74 -8.00 12.96 7.91
C ASP A 74 -8.30 13.01 6.40
N LYS A 75 -7.57 13.83 5.62
CA LYS A 75 -7.86 13.96 4.18
C LYS A 75 -7.43 12.72 3.41
N VAL A 76 -8.34 11.78 3.18
CA VAL A 76 -8.19 10.68 2.21
C VAL A 76 -8.02 11.28 0.81
N VAL A 77 -6.89 10.96 0.15
CA VAL A 77 -6.62 11.41 -1.23
C VAL A 77 -6.46 10.16 -2.08
N THR A 78 -7.57 9.74 -2.69
CA THR A 78 -7.58 8.66 -3.66
C THR A 78 -7.11 9.21 -4.99
N TYR A 79 -5.90 8.85 -5.42
CA TYR A 79 -5.43 9.18 -6.76
C TYR A 79 -6.11 8.24 -7.77
N ARG A 80 -7.21 8.68 -8.39
CA ARG A 80 -7.77 8.01 -9.56
C ARG A 80 -6.93 8.36 -10.77
N ARG A 81 -6.55 7.36 -11.57
CA ARG A 81 -5.86 7.59 -12.84
C ARG A 81 -6.69 8.59 -13.65
N PRO A 82 -6.11 9.70 -14.15
CA PRO A 82 -6.86 10.63 -14.99
C PRO A 82 -7.40 9.85 -16.20
N PRO A 83 -8.66 10.11 -16.62
CA PRO A 83 -9.21 9.45 -17.79
C PRO A 83 -8.26 9.68 -18.97
N LYS A 84 -7.92 8.58 -19.67
CA LYS A 84 -7.08 8.64 -20.87
C LYS A 84 -7.78 9.60 -21.83
N ARG A 85 -7.20 10.79 -22.06
CA ARG A 85 -7.70 11.68 -23.12
C ARG A 85 -7.60 10.91 -24.43
N ARG A 86 -8.76 10.74 -25.07
CA ARG A 86 -8.91 10.09 -26.39
C ARG A 86 -8.12 10.84 -27.44
#